data_AF-A0A959T1X5-F1
#
_entry.id   AF-A0A959T1X5-F1
#
_cell.length_a   1.000
_cell.length_b   1.000
_cell.length_c   1.000
_cell.angle_alpha   90.00
_cell.angle_beta   90.00
_cell.angle_gamma   90.00
#
_symmetry.space_group_name_H-M   'P 1'
#
loop_
_entity.id
_entity.type
_entity.pdbx_description
1 polymer ?
#
loop_
_entity_poly.entity_id
_entity_poly.type
_entity_poly.pdbx_seq_one_letter_code
_entity_poly.pdbx_strand_id
1 'polypeptide(L)'
;MKKGLLVLAMGLGGALTTSAQVIVNVLEPPAVAGGYVFTWSGPADGWTSPDLTDPANAVTDTLAFVDDGTAADSLGCNPLVNGAAVAGKIAVVYRGTCNFSTKVLNAENAGAVACVIINNVPGAPVGMGAGADGMLVSIPVVMISQDDGALLRSEILSGNVVMYIGSNIGFFPNDLGFSSTDIVMSSYTAKPSWVAQDNSEFDVMPGAWIRNNGSNDQTNVALTVEVTQGGSSLYSETSTPADIQSGDSAFFAVPLFSQPTYSGLYRMTYAIGSDAGGDDYPLDNGFESRILIDSLLSYADIDTLTELPIPSAHFRPSTSTTGFQACIHFLDPNASRLQAMGLYASTSKTGGASVNGEFIEAILYEWQDVFTGLSDPNFPPQTSWTLDPIASGEYIYMSDLSGQMIYIPFDVPTTLVDDQRYLFCLQSFTDSVFIGFDTKYDYDKVLENTDQPVSVIENAGSWFNVGFGTDATCAVSPMFQNANVSVNDLDR
;
A
#
# COMPACT_ATOMS: atom_id res chain seq x y z
N MET A 1 32.97 -3.44 -23.29
CA MET A 1 32.20 -3.14 -24.52
C MET A 1 31.08 -2.20 -24.12
N LYS A 2 30.94 -1.07 -24.81
CA LYS A 2 29.97 -0.01 -24.49
C LYS A 2 28.54 -0.58 -24.56
N LYS A 3 27.87 -0.72 -23.42
CA LYS A 3 26.43 -1.03 -23.39
C LYS A 3 25.70 0.22 -23.90
N GLY A 4 25.08 0.11 -25.06
CA GLY A 4 24.30 1.16 -25.69
C GLY A 4 23.02 1.39 -24.89
N LEU A 5 22.82 2.63 -24.47
CA LEU A 5 21.60 3.14 -23.87
C LEU A 5 20.51 3.14 -24.96
N LEU A 6 19.65 2.11 -24.96
CA LEU A 6 18.43 2.14 -25.76
C LEU A 6 17.37 2.88 -24.95
N VAL A 7 17.23 4.18 -25.22
CA VAL A 7 16.02 4.92 -24.89
C VAL A 7 14.95 4.39 -25.85
N LEU A 8 14.14 3.45 -25.39
CA LEU A 8 12.96 3.01 -26.12
C LEU A 8 11.96 4.17 -26.08
N ALA A 9 11.83 4.87 -27.21
CA ALA A 9 10.77 5.84 -27.40
C ALA A 9 9.43 5.10 -27.33
N MET A 10 8.76 5.17 -26.17
CA MET A 10 7.36 4.76 -26.03
C MET A 10 6.52 5.67 -26.93
N GLY A 11 6.03 5.10 -28.02
CA GLY A 11 5.13 5.75 -28.94
C GLY A 11 3.77 5.99 -28.29
N LEU A 12 3.27 7.22 -28.48
CA LEU A 12 1.92 7.68 -28.21
C LEU A 12 0.86 6.59 -28.46
N GLY A 13 0.16 6.24 -27.39
CA GLY A 13 -1.02 5.39 -27.38
C GLY A 13 -1.63 5.33 -25.99
N GLY A 14 -1.68 6.46 -25.27
CA GLY A 14 -2.34 6.52 -23.97
C GLY A 14 -3.84 6.39 -24.16
N ALA A 15 -4.39 5.24 -23.77
CA ALA A 15 -5.78 5.23 -23.31
C ALA A 15 -5.82 6.17 -22.09
N LEU A 16 -6.70 7.17 -22.12
CA LEU A 16 -6.99 8.02 -20.97
C LEU A 16 -7.59 7.15 -19.87
N THR A 17 -6.75 6.55 -19.04
CA THR A 17 -7.16 6.03 -17.74
C THR A 17 -7.07 7.21 -16.77
N THR A 18 -8.17 7.95 -16.65
CA THR A 18 -8.36 8.90 -15.56
C THR A 18 -8.61 8.08 -14.30
N SER A 19 -7.55 7.73 -13.57
CA SER A 19 -7.69 7.25 -12.19
C SER A 19 -7.99 8.48 -11.34
N ALA A 20 -9.26 8.69 -11.02
CA ALA A 20 -9.68 9.79 -10.17
C ALA A 20 -9.27 9.51 -8.72
N GLN A 21 -8.63 10.49 -8.07
CA GLN A 21 -8.31 10.40 -6.66
C GLN A 21 -9.51 10.83 -5.82
N VAL A 22 -9.99 9.95 -4.95
CA VAL A 22 -11.01 10.29 -3.96
C VAL A 22 -10.35 11.09 -2.85
N ILE A 23 -11.02 12.13 -2.36
CA ILE A 23 -10.58 12.95 -1.23
C ILE A 23 -11.71 13.11 -0.22
N VAL A 24 -11.32 13.31 1.05
CA VAL A 24 -12.18 13.79 2.13
C VAL A 24 -11.60 15.10 2.60
N ASN A 25 -12.27 16.21 2.28
CA ASN A 25 -11.73 17.55 2.49
C ASN A 25 -12.74 18.42 3.24
N VAL A 26 -12.32 18.99 4.37
CA VAL A 26 -13.13 19.97 5.08
C VAL A 26 -12.92 21.34 4.46
N LEU A 27 -14.02 21.97 4.06
CA LEU A 27 -14.05 23.30 3.45
C LEU A 27 -14.22 24.39 4.51
N GLU A 28 -15.03 24.12 5.53
CA GLU A 28 -15.33 25.05 6.62
C GLU A 28 -15.41 24.30 7.95
N PRO A 29 -15.09 24.96 9.09
CA PRO A 29 -14.46 26.28 9.17
C PRO A 29 -12.95 26.21 8.86
N PRO A 30 -12.29 27.33 8.49
CA PRO A 30 -10.86 27.36 8.15
C PRO A 30 -9.92 26.79 9.23
N ALA A 31 -10.35 26.78 10.50
CA ALA A 31 -9.57 26.24 11.61
C ALA A 31 -9.34 24.73 11.54
N VAL A 32 -10.22 24.00 10.84
CA VAL A 32 -10.14 22.55 10.62
C VAL A 32 -10.24 22.19 9.13
N ALA A 33 -10.06 23.16 8.25
CA ALA A 33 -10.11 22.94 6.81
C ALA A 33 -8.86 22.20 6.31
N GLY A 34 -9.01 21.42 5.24
CA GLY A 34 -7.96 20.60 4.65
C GLY A 34 -8.39 19.14 4.46
N GLY A 35 -7.51 18.37 3.82
CA GLY A 35 -7.74 16.95 3.58
C GLY A 35 -7.48 16.10 4.81
N TYR A 36 -8.23 15.01 4.91
CA TYR A 36 -8.17 14.05 6.00
C TYR A 36 -7.79 12.68 5.44
N VAL A 37 -6.94 11.95 6.17
CA VAL A 37 -6.64 10.55 5.82
C VAL A 37 -7.88 9.71 6.04
N PHE A 38 -8.24 8.91 5.05
CA PHE A 38 -9.50 8.16 5.07
C PHE A 38 -9.37 6.80 4.37
N THR A 39 -10.32 5.92 4.66
CA THR A 39 -10.70 4.81 3.78
C THR A 39 -12.14 5.03 3.33
N TRP A 40 -12.53 4.49 2.19
CA TRP A 40 -13.92 4.52 1.72
C TRP A 40 -14.37 3.12 1.33
N SER A 41 -15.66 2.96 1.08
CA SER A 41 -16.17 1.69 0.53
C SER A 41 -17.09 1.92 -0.65
N GLY A 42 -16.86 1.13 -1.68
CA GLY A 42 -17.58 1.21 -2.94
C GLY A 42 -18.06 -0.15 -3.44
N PRO A 43 -18.53 -0.20 -4.70
CA PRO A 43 -19.01 -1.43 -5.33
C PRO A 43 -18.00 -2.57 -5.33
N ALA A 44 -16.71 -2.26 -5.44
CA ALA A 44 -15.63 -3.23 -5.41
C ALA A 44 -15.52 -4.00 -4.07
N ASP A 45 -15.96 -3.39 -2.97
CA ASP A 45 -15.87 -3.94 -1.61
C ASP A 45 -17.12 -4.74 -1.20
N GLY A 46 -18.04 -4.99 -2.13
CA GLY A 46 -19.31 -5.67 -1.88
C GLY A 46 -20.40 -4.76 -1.31
N TRP A 47 -20.21 -3.43 -1.35
CA TRP A 47 -21.25 -2.44 -1.04
C TRP A 47 -22.04 -2.07 -2.30
N THR A 48 -23.23 -1.49 -2.13
CA THR A 48 -23.97 -0.83 -3.22
C THR A 48 -23.83 0.69 -3.19
N SER A 49 -22.94 1.22 -2.32
CA SER A 49 -22.62 2.64 -2.26
C SER A 49 -22.06 3.13 -3.60
N PRO A 50 -22.20 4.43 -3.91
CA PRO A 50 -21.69 5.00 -5.16
C PRO A 50 -20.17 4.87 -5.27
N ASP A 51 -19.69 4.77 -6.50
CA ASP A 51 -18.25 4.83 -6.81
C ASP A 51 -17.77 6.29 -6.73
N LEU A 52 -16.96 6.59 -5.71
CA LEU A 52 -16.48 7.95 -5.45
C LEU A 52 -15.39 8.42 -6.43
N THR A 53 -14.88 7.53 -7.27
CA THR A 53 -13.98 7.91 -8.37
C THR A 53 -14.72 8.64 -9.49
N ASP A 54 -16.04 8.47 -9.60
CA ASP A 54 -16.88 9.28 -10.50
C ASP A 54 -17.20 10.64 -9.84
N PRO A 55 -16.79 11.78 -10.44
CA PRO A 55 -17.11 13.11 -9.92
C PRO A 55 -18.62 13.35 -9.74
N ALA A 56 -19.48 12.66 -10.49
CA ALA A 56 -20.93 12.79 -10.36
C ALA A 56 -21.47 12.28 -9.01
N ASN A 57 -20.71 11.44 -8.31
CA ASN A 57 -21.08 10.86 -7.02
C ASN A 57 -20.53 11.64 -5.83
N ALA A 58 -19.82 12.76 -6.06
CA ALA A 58 -19.28 13.59 -4.99
C ALA A 58 -20.40 14.26 -4.15
N VAL A 59 -20.16 14.38 -2.85
CA VAL A 59 -21.08 14.98 -1.89
C VAL A 59 -20.38 16.13 -1.18
N THR A 60 -21.06 17.27 -1.08
CA THR A 60 -20.66 18.39 -0.23
C THR A 60 -21.81 18.78 0.66
N ASP A 61 -21.68 18.56 1.97
CA ASP A 61 -22.69 19.03 2.92
C ASP A 61 -22.09 19.19 4.33
N THR A 62 -22.92 19.63 5.26
CA THR A 62 -22.57 19.83 6.66
C THR A 62 -22.53 18.49 7.39
N LEU A 63 -21.57 18.32 8.29
CA LEU A 63 -21.51 17.16 9.18
C LEU A 63 -22.55 17.27 10.31
N ALA A 64 -23.18 16.14 10.65
CA ALA A 64 -24.08 16.04 11.80
C ALA A 64 -23.94 14.69 12.51
N PHE A 65 -23.68 14.73 13.82
CA PHE A 65 -23.68 13.53 14.65
C PHE A 65 -25.07 12.89 14.70
N VAL A 66 -25.10 11.56 14.57
CA VAL A 66 -26.33 10.78 14.72
C VAL A 66 -26.69 10.58 16.20
N ASP A 67 -27.96 10.33 16.48
CA ASP A 67 -28.46 9.89 17.78
C ASP A 67 -29.42 8.72 17.56
N ASP A 68 -29.10 7.55 18.10
CA ASP A 68 -29.90 6.34 18.00
C ASP A 68 -30.75 6.06 19.25
N GLY A 69 -30.86 7.06 20.14
CA GLY A 69 -31.64 7.01 21.38
C GLY A 69 -30.98 6.18 22.48
N THR A 70 -29.74 5.70 22.29
CA THR A 70 -28.99 4.98 23.31
C THR A 70 -28.09 5.91 24.12
N ALA A 71 -27.60 5.42 25.26
CA ALA A 71 -26.64 6.16 26.08
C ALA A 71 -25.24 6.23 25.45
N ALA A 72 -24.97 5.41 24.43
CA ALA A 72 -23.70 5.41 23.75
C ALA A 72 -23.71 6.49 22.66
N ASP A 73 -22.68 7.33 22.67
CA ASP A 73 -22.62 8.50 21.81
C ASP A 73 -22.50 8.14 20.34
N SER A 74 -23.45 8.61 19.53
CA SER A 74 -23.48 8.52 18.06
C SER A 74 -23.08 7.16 17.47
N LEU A 75 -23.52 6.05 18.09
CA LEU A 75 -23.22 4.72 17.56
C LEU A 75 -24.01 4.38 16.29
N GLY A 76 -25.24 4.86 16.15
CA GLY A 76 -26.08 4.58 14.97
C GLY A 76 -26.48 3.11 14.82
N CYS A 77 -26.51 2.33 15.91
CA CYS A 77 -26.84 0.90 15.84
C CYS A 77 -28.36 0.66 15.74
N ASN A 78 -29.16 1.62 16.17
CA ASN A 78 -30.62 1.60 16.09
C ASN A 78 -31.14 2.69 15.13
N PRO A 79 -32.43 2.66 14.77
CA PRO A 79 -33.04 3.75 14.02
C PRO A 79 -32.82 5.10 14.71
N LEU A 80 -32.44 6.11 13.92
CA LEU A 80 -32.04 7.41 14.47
C LEU A 80 -33.25 8.20 14.99
N VAL A 81 -33.13 8.76 16.18
CA VAL A 81 -34.16 9.60 16.82
C VAL A 81 -34.02 11.08 16.46
N ASN A 82 -32.86 11.48 15.93
CA ASN A 82 -32.56 12.85 15.49
C ASN A 82 -32.61 13.04 13.97
N GLY A 83 -33.41 12.25 13.25
CA GLY A 83 -33.44 12.28 11.77
C GLY A 83 -33.61 13.67 11.16
N ALA A 84 -34.38 14.56 11.78
CA ALA A 84 -34.52 15.94 11.30
C ALA A 84 -33.21 16.76 11.32
N ALA A 85 -32.26 16.41 12.19
CA ALA A 85 -30.95 17.05 12.27
C ALA A 85 -29.94 16.48 11.25
N VAL A 86 -30.18 15.26 10.76
CA VAL A 86 -29.31 14.48 9.87
C VAL A 86 -29.79 14.51 8.41
N ALA A 87 -31.10 14.67 8.18
CA ALA A 87 -31.68 14.68 6.85
C ALA A 87 -31.04 15.76 5.95
N GLY A 88 -30.58 15.35 4.77
CA GLY A 88 -29.88 16.20 3.82
C GLY A 88 -28.40 16.44 4.14
N LYS A 89 -27.87 15.91 5.25
CA LYS A 89 -26.50 16.16 5.72
C LYS A 89 -25.62 14.92 5.65
N ILE A 90 -24.33 15.10 5.91
CA ILE A 90 -23.40 13.99 6.08
C ILE A 90 -23.49 13.51 7.53
N ALA A 91 -23.96 12.29 7.73
CA ALA A 91 -24.06 11.69 9.05
C ALA A 91 -22.68 11.34 9.62
N VAL A 92 -22.46 11.58 10.90
CA VAL A 92 -21.23 11.21 11.61
C VAL A 92 -21.54 10.18 12.69
N VAL A 93 -20.85 9.05 12.64
CA VAL A 93 -21.02 7.93 13.58
C VAL A 93 -19.68 7.47 14.13
N TYR A 94 -19.67 6.91 15.34
CA TYR A 94 -18.47 6.22 15.86
C TYR A 94 -18.47 4.73 15.50
N ARG A 95 -17.29 4.21 15.15
CA ARG A 95 -17.04 2.77 15.12
C ARG A 95 -17.30 2.17 16.51
N GLY A 96 -17.92 1.00 16.55
CA GLY A 96 -18.30 0.38 17.81
C GLY A 96 -18.83 -1.03 17.62
N THR A 97 -19.89 -1.35 18.36
CA THR A 97 -20.37 -2.73 18.58
C THR A 97 -21.21 -3.32 17.44
N CYS A 98 -21.79 -2.50 16.57
CA CYS A 98 -22.56 -2.94 15.40
C CYS A 98 -21.78 -2.75 14.10
N ASN A 99 -22.22 -3.46 13.05
CA ASN A 99 -21.61 -3.44 11.72
C ASN A 99 -21.61 -2.03 11.11
N PHE A 100 -20.59 -1.74 10.29
CA PHE A 100 -20.48 -0.48 9.55
C PHE A 100 -21.72 -0.23 8.69
N SER A 101 -22.13 -1.21 7.89
CA SER A 101 -23.28 -1.07 6.99
C SER A 101 -24.60 -0.84 7.70
N THR A 102 -24.83 -1.44 8.87
CA THR A 102 -26.03 -1.17 9.68
C THR A 102 -26.08 0.30 10.12
N LYS A 103 -24.94 0.90 10.50
CA LYS A 103 -24.86 2.31 10.89
C LYS A 103 -25.21 3.22 9.73
N VAL A 104 -24.63 2.96 8.56
CA VAL A 104 -24.84 3.75 7.35
C VAL A 104 -26.28 3.62 6.87
N LEU A 105 -26.85 2.42 6.87
CA LEU A 105 -28.25 2.20 6.50
C LEU A 105 -29.23 2.94 7.43
N ASN A 106 -28.96 2.99 8.74
CA ASN A 106 -29.77 3.77 9.68
C ASN A 106 -29.68 5.27 9.42
N ALA A 107 -28.49 5.78 9.07
CA ALA A 107 -28.29 7.17 8.68
C ALA A 107 -29.00 7.51 7.35
N GLU A 108 -28.88 6.64 6.36
CA GLU A 108 -29.57 6.75 5.07
C GLU A 108 -31.09 6.78 5.24
N ASN A 109 -31.64 5.86 6.04
CA ASN A 109 -33.07 5.82 6.36
C ASN A 109 -33.55 7.09 7.10
N ALA A 110 -32.65 7.79 7.78
CA ALA A 110 -32.92 9.08 8.41
C ALA A 110 -32.73 10.27 7.44
N GLY A 111 -32.34 10.02 6.19
CA GLY A 111 -32.20 10.99 5.12
C GLY A 111 -30.80 11.57 4.94
N ALA A 112 -29.76 10.97 5.52
CA ALA A 112 -28.38 11.38 5.28
C ALA A 112 -28.00 11.22 3.80
N VAL A 113 -27.11 12.07 3.29
CA VAL A 113 -26.62 12.03 1.89
C VAL A 113 -25.24 11.37 1.76
N ALA A 114 -24.50 11.23 2.86
CA ALA A 114 -23.29 10.43 3.01
C ALA A 114 -23.07 10.10 4.49
N CYS A 115 -22.12 9.22 4.81
CA CYS A 115 -21.78 8.85 6.18
C CYS A 115 -20.27 8.85 6.41
N VAL A 116 -19.82 9.51 7.48
CA VAL A 116 -18.44 9.47 7.99
C VAL A 116 -18.43 8.63 9.26
N ILE A 117 -17.62 7.57 9.25
CA ILE A 117 -17.37 6.73 10.42
C ILE A 117 -16.06 7.18 11.08
N ILE A 118 -16.08 7.52 12.35
CA ILE A 118 -14.87 7.82 13.13
C ILE A 118 -14.36 6.51 13.75
N ASN A 119 -13.10 6.17 13.49
CA ASN A 119 -12.47 4.98 14.08
C ASN A 119 -12.42 5.11 15.61
N ASN A 120 -12.50 3.99 16.32
CA ASN A 120 -12.48 3.94 17.80
C ASN A 120 -11.18 3.33 18.35
N VAL A 121 -10.25 2.98 17.47
CA VAL A 121 -8.91 2.50 17.79
C VAL A 121 -7.91 3.55 17.29
N PRO A 122 -6.90 3.93 18.09
CA PRO A 122 -5.84 4.83 17.65
C PRO A 122 -5.13 4.32 16.39
N GLY A 123 -4.73 5.23 15.51
CA GLY A 123 -4.03 4.91 14.26
C GLY A 123 -4.87 5.16 13.02
N ALA A 124 -4.40 4.63 11.88
CA ALA A 124 -5.00 4.86 10.58
C ALA A 124 -6.45 4.33 10.50
N PRO A 125 -7.29 4.93 9.63
CA PRO A 125 -8.57 4.34 9.24
C PRO A 125 -8.38 2.92 8.67
N VAL A 126 -9.41 2.08 8.77
CA VAL A 126 -9.37 0.69 8.29
C VAL A 126 -10.42 0.45 7.22
N GLY A 127 -10.22 -0.57 6.39
CA GLY A 127 -11.25 -1.01 5.43
C GLY A 127 -12.56 -1.37 6.13
N MET A 128 -13.69 -0.96 5.54
CA MET A 128 -15.03 -1.23 6.08
C MET A 128 -15.67 -2.41 5.35
N GLY A 129 -15.70 -3.58 5.99
CA GLY A 129 -16.41 -4.74 5.42
C GLY A 129 -17.90 -4.48 5.24
N ALA A 130 -18.46 -4.89 4.10
CA ALA A 130 -19.86 -4.69 3.72
C ALA A 130 -20.88 -5.26 4.72
N GLY A 131 -20.53 -6.32 5.45
CA GLY A 131 -21.43 -6.93 6.43
C GLY A 131 -22.76 -7.36 5.82
N ALA A 132 -23.81 -7.44 6.65
CA ALA A 132 -25.13 -7.92 6.21
C ALA A 132 -25.91 -6.89 5.38
N ASP A 133 -25.71 -5.60 5.65
CA ASP A 133 -26.54 -4.53 5.11
C ASP A 133 -25.84 -3.75 3.96
N GLY A 134 -24.61 -4.11 3.59
CA GLY A 134 -23.81 -3.34 2.63
C GLY A 134 -24.45 -3.23 1.24
N MET A 135 -25.23 -4.24 0.85
CA MET A 135 -25.99 -4.25 -0.41
C MET A 135 -27.31 -3.44 -0.36
N LEU A 136 -27.62 -2.83 0.79
CA LEU A 136 -28.79 -1.98 0.98
C LEU A 136 -28.41 -0.50 1.08
N VAL A 137 -27.11 -0.19 1.18
CA VAL A 137 -26.58 1.17 1.33
C VAL A 137 -26.41 1.80 -0.04
N SER A 138 -26.99 2.99 -0.25
CA SER A 138 -26.93 3.73 -1.51
C SER A 138 -26.28 5.10 -1.42
N ILE A 139 -25.77 5.47 -0.24
CA ILE A 139 -25.02 6.71 0.00
C ILE A 139 -23.51 6.45 0.15
N PRO A 140 -22.64 7.43 -0.15
CA PRO A 140 -21.21 7.32 0.11
C PRO A 140 -20.87 7.07 1.58
N VAL A 141 -19.83 6.28 1.81
CA VAL A 141 -19.31 5.99 3.15
C VAL A 141 -17.79 6.12 3.17
N VAL A 142 -17.29 6.87 4.15
CA VAL A 142 -15.85 7.01 4.45
C VAL A 142 -15.58 6.77 5.92
N MET A 143 -14.36 6.38 6.26
CA MET A 143 -13.87 6.32 7.63
C MET A 143 -12.67 7.24 7.80
N ILE A 144 -12.64 8.00 8.89
CA ILE A 144 -11.49 8.81 9.33
C ILE A 144 -10.91 8.28 10.65
N SER A 145 -9.73 8.77 11.02
CA SER A 145 -9.05 8.33 12.24
C SER A 145 -9.78 8.79 13.51
N GLN A 146 -9.44 8.18 14.64
CA GLN A 146 -9.96 8.61 15.94
C GLN A 146 -9.54 10.05 16.27
N ASP A 147 -8.29 10.40 15.95
CA ASP A 147 -7.72 11.70 16.26
C ASP A 147 -8.34 12.82 15.41
N ASP A 148 -8.57 12.56 14.11
CA ASP A 148 -9.28 13.48 13.22
C ASP A 148 -10.73 13.68 13.67
N GLY A 149 -11.41 12.61 14.08
CA GLY A 149 -12.75 12.70 14.64
C GLY A 149 -12.79 13.51 15.94
N ALA A 150 -11.75 13.42 16.78
CA ALA A 150 -11.62 14.22 17.99
C ALA A 150 -11.37 15.71 17.68
N LEU A 151 -10.55 16.01 16.66
CA LEU A 151 -10.31 17.36 16.16
C LEU A 151 -11.60 18.03 15.67
N LEU A 152 -12.40 17.30 14.89
CA LEU A 152 -13.61 17.83 14.26
C LEU A 152 -14.80 17.96 15.22
N ARG A 153 -14.84 17.16 16.31
CA ARG A 153 -16.03 16.98 17.15
C ARG A 153 -16.69 18.28 17.60
N SER A 154 -15.91 19.23 18.13
CA SER A 154 -16.47 20.47 18.68
C SER A 154 -17.10 21.38 17.62
N GLU A 155 -16.53 21.39 16.42
CA GLU A 155 -17.05 22.15 15.28
C GLU A 155 -18.28 21.46 14.67
N ILE A 156 -18.30 20.12 14.62
CA ILE A 156 -19.48 19.35 14.17
C ILE A 156 -20.67 19.64 15.08
N LEU A 157 -20.47 19.62 16.41
CA LEU A 157 -21.53 19.92 17.39
C LEU A 157 -22.01 21.38 17.29
N SER A 158 -21.16 22.28 16.80
CA SER A 158 -21.51 23.67 16.54
C SER A 158 -22.23 23.85 15.19
N GLY A 159 -22.26 22.83 14.33
CA GLY A 159 -22.91 22.84 13.02
C GLY A 159 -22.15 23.58 11.93
N ASN A 160 -20.83 23.77 12.10
CA ASN A 160 -20.01 24.61 11.23
C ASN A 160 -19.20 23.83 10.19
N VAL A 161 -19.14 22.50 10.30
CA VAL A 161 -18.24 21.70 9.47
C VAL A 161 -18.88 21.34 8.14
N VAL A 162 -18.38 21.91 7.05
CA VAL A 162 -18.76 21.55 5.68
C VAL A 162 -17.66 20.67 5.10
N MET A 163 -18.03 19.49 4.61
CA MET A 163 -17.08 18.49 4.09
C MET A 163 -17.43 18.11 2.65
N TYR A 164 -16.40 18.01 1.83
CA TYR A 164 -16.40 17.40 0.51
C TYR A 164 -15.94 15.94 0.58
N ILE A 165 -16.67 15.03 -0.05
CA ILE A 165 -16.34 13.62 -0.20
C ILE A 165 -16.51 13.25 -1.67
N GLY A 166 -15.43 12.88 -2.36
CA GLY A 166 -15.50 12.45 -3.76
C GLY A 166 -14.21 12.69 -4.53
N SER A 167 -14.27 12.48 -5.84
CA SER A 167 -13.16 12.73 -6.77
C SER A 167 -12.66 14.18 -6.71
N ASN A 168 -11.34 14.40 -6.71
CA ASN A 168 -10.76 15.75 -6.81
C ASN A 168 -10.73 16.32 -8.23
N ILE A 169 -11.09 15.53 -9.26
CA ILE A 169 -11.08 15.97 -10.66
C ILE A 169 -11.98 17.20 -10.85
N GLY A 170 -11.37 18.30 -11.28
CA GLY A 170 -11.99 19.59 -11.54
C GLY A 170 -12.52 20.30 -10.30
N PHE A 171 -12.29 19.75 -9.10
CA PHE A 171 -12.81 20.32 -7.85
C PHE A 171 -12.05 21.57 -7.45
N PHE A 172 -10.72 21.52 -7.55
CA PHE A 172 -9.84 22.63 -7.26
C PHE A 172 -9.44 23.41 -8.52
N PRO A 173 -9.15 24.72 -8.42
CA PRO A 173 -8.52 25.47 -9.51
C PRO A 173 -7.15 24.92 -9.90
N ASN A 174 -6.24 24.73 -8.95
CA ASN A 174 -4.90 24.20 -9.18
C ASN A 174 -4.71 22.95 -8.31
N ASP A 175 -4.61 21.79 -8.94
CA ASP A 175 -4.41 20.51 -8.24
C ASP A 175 -3.58 19.61 -9.16
N LEU A 176 -2.31 19.51 -8.82
CA LEU A 176 -1.35 18.55 -9.31
C LEU A 176 -1.20 17.46 -8.26
N GLY A 177 -1.21 16.21 -8.69
CA GLY A 177 -1.03 15.11 -7.78
C GLY A 177 -0.48 13.88 -8.48
N PHE A 178 -0.02 12.96 -7.65
CA PHE A 178 0.18 11.57 -8.04
C PHE A 178 -0.50 10.66 -7.01
N SER A 179 -0.83 9.46 -7.45
CA SER A 179 -1.17 8.34 -6.57
C SER A 179 0.01 7.40 -6.42
N SER A 180 -0.07 6.41 -5.52
CA SER A 180 0.97 5.36 -5.41
C SER A 180 1.21 4.62 -6.73
N THR A 181 0.16 4.45 -7.55
CA THR A 181 0.24 3.81 -8.88
C THR A 181 1.00 4.62 -9.92
N ASP A 182 1.29 5.89 -9.66
CA ASP A 182 1.96 6.77 -10.60
C ASP A 182 3.49 6.81 -10.38
N ILE A 183 3.99 6.25 -9.28
CA ILE A 183 5.38 6.37 -8.84
C ILE A 183 6.24 5.21 -9.34
N VAL A 184 7.37 5.55 -9.98
CA VAL A 184 8.47 4.61 -10.23
C VAL A 184 9.45 4.71 -9.06
N MET A 185 9.29 3.80 -8.09
CA MET A 185 10.20 3.66 -6.94
C MET A 185 11.24 2.55 -7.13
N SER A 186 12.09 2.34 -6.12
CA SER A 186 13.00 1.19 -6.11
C SER A 186 12.22 -0.12 -6.12
N SER A 187 12.76 -1.12 -6.82
CA SER A 187 12.19 -2.46 -6.82
C SER A 187 12.18 -3.12 -5.44
N TYR A 188 13.00 -2.65 -4.51
CA TYR A 188 13.12 -3.23 -3.18
C TYR A 188 13.02 -2.14 -2.11
N THR A 189 12.34 -2.43 -1.02
CA THR A 189 12.32 -1.61 0.19
C THR A 189 13.37 -2.08 1.21
N ALA A 190 13.83 -3.32 1.09
CA ALA A 190 15.07 -3.79 1.70
C ALA A 190 15.83 -4.69 0.71
N LYS A 191 17.15 -4.52 0.61
CA LYS A 191 18.03 -5.38 -0.20
C LYS A 191 19.28 -5.76 0.61
N PRO A 192 19.74 -7.03 0.57
CA PRO A 192 20.94 -7.42 1.31
C PRO A 192 22.19 -6.69 0.81
N SER A 193 22.96 -6.12 1.73
CA SER A 193 24.15 -5.31 1.47
C SER A 193 25.23 -6.05 0.66
N TRP A 194 25.30 -7.38 0.77
CA TRP A 194 26.30 -8.18 0.05
C TRP A 194 26.05 -8.30 -1.47
N VAL A 195 24.83 -7.95 -1.92
CA VAL A 195 24.43 -7.88 -3.34
C VAL A 195 24.01 -6.47 -3.76
N ALA A 196 24.34 -5.48 -2.95
CA ALA A 196 24.09 -4.06 -3.19
C ALA A 196 25.35 -3.26 -2.81
N GLN A 197 26.52 -3.68 -3.28
CA GLN A 197 27.78 -3.09 -2.80
C GLN A 197 28.05 -1.71 -3.42
N ASP A 198 27.70 -1.51 -4.68
CA ASP A 198 27.99 -0.30 -5.44
C ASP A 198 27.01 -0.09 -6.62
N ASN A 199 27.28 0.96 -7.42
CA ASN A 199 26.48 1.37 -8.57
C ASN A 199 26.40 0.35 -9.72
N SER A 200 27.15 -0.74 -9.68
CA SER A 200 27.04 -1.83 -10.66
C SER A 200 26.07 -2.93 -10.21
N GLU A 201 25.73 -2.97 -8.92
CA GLU A 201 24.89 -4.00 -8.29
C GLU A 201 23.53 -3.46 -7.81
N PHE A 202 23.42 -2.15 -7.60
CA PHE A 202 22.17 -1.50 -7.24
C PHE A 202 22.10 -0.08 -7.80
N ASP A 203 20.99 0.22 -8.47
CA ASP A 203 20.59 1.56 -8.87
C ASP A 203 19.07 1.68 -8.77
N VAL A 204 18.58 2.92 -8.83
CA VAL A 204 17.16 3.22 -8.91
C VAL A 204 16.98 4.24 -10.02
N MET A 205 15.98 4.05 -10.88
CA MET A 205 15.60 5.02 -11.91
C MET A 205 14.27 5.66 -11.50
N PRO A 206 14.29 6.75 -10.72
CA PRO A 206 13.07 7.33 -10.20
C PRO A 206 12.33 8.14 -11.25
N GLY A 207 11.02 8.18 -11.12
CA GLY A 207 10.13 8.98 -11.94
C GLY A 207 8.71 8.91 -11.43
N ALA A 208 7.84 9.74 -11.98
CA ALA A 208 6.42 9.71 -11.65
C ALA A 208 5.58 10.21 -12.82
N TRP A 209 4.38 9.65 -12.96
CA TRP A 209 3.30 10.35 -13.65
C TRP A 209 2.77 11.45 -12.74
N ILE A 210 2.67 12.67 -13.25
CA ILE A 210 1.99 13.78 -12.58
C ILE A 210 0.71 14.06 -13.34
N ARG A 211 -0.39 14.19 -12.60
CA ARG A 211 -1.73 14.47 -13.12
C ARG A 211 -2.12 15.89 -12.75
N ASN A 212 -2.84 16.56 -13.64
CA ASN A 212 -3.51 17.82 -13.33
C ASN A 212 -5.00 17.56 -13.13
N ASN A 213 -5.39 17.35 -11.87
CA ASN A 213 -6.79 17.23 -11.48
C ASN A 213 -7.46 18.60 -11.35
N GLY A 214 -6.69 19.69 -11.35
CA GLY A 214 -7.22 21.05 -11.30
C GLY A 214 -8.01 21.43 -12.55
N SER A 215 -8.90 22.42 -12.39
CA SER A 215 -9.68 23.00 -13.50
C SER A 215 -8.88 24.01 -14.34
N ASN A 216 -7.71 24.45 -13.88
CA ASN A 216 -6.77 25.27 -14.65
C ASN A 216 -5.63 24.45 -15.23
N ASP A 217 -5.14 24.85 -16.40
CA ASP A 217 -3.87 24.37 -16.94
C ASP A 217 -2.72 24.74 -16.02
N GLN A 218 -1.75 23.84 -15.88
CA GLN A 218 -0.56 24.02 -15.04
C GLN A 218 0.68 24.11 -15.93
N THR A 219 1.57 25.06 -15.63
CA THR A 219 2.77 25.32 -16.45
C THR A 219 4.05 25.09 -15.67
N ASN A 220 5.12 24.71 -16.38
CA ASN A 220 6.44 24.42 -15.79
C ASN A 220 6.39 23.42 -14.63
N VAL A 221 5.52 22.41 -14.74
CA VAL A 221 5.44 21.31 -13.78
C VAL A 221 6.73 20.51 -13.84
N ALA A 222 7.31 20.18 -12.69
CA ALA A 222 8.50 19.35 -12.58
C ALA A 222 8.43 18.43 -11.35
N LEU A 223 9.06 17.28 -11.47
CA LEU A 223 9.27 16.34 -10.37
C LEU A 223 10.66 16.59 -9.77
N THR A 224 10.72 16.75 -8.46
CA THR A 224 11.98 16.70 -7.70
C THR A 224 12.04 15.42 -6.90
N VAL A 225 13.15 14.69 -6.99
CA VAL A 225 13.40 13.51 -6.18
C VAL A 225 14.63 13.74 -5.32
N GLU A 226 14.45 13.67 -4.01
CA GLU A 226 15.52 13.77 -3.02
C GLU A 226 15.75 12.40 -2.35
N VAL A 227 17.01 11.98 -2.24
CA VAL A 227 17.40 10.84 -1.41
C VAL A 227 18.22 11.32 -0.23
N THR A 228 17.76 11.01 0.97
CA THR A 228 18.44 11.34 2.22
C THR A 228 18.85 10.10 3.00
N GLN A 229 19.92 10.23 3.77
CA GLN A 229 20.38 9.22 4.72
C GLN A 229 20.84 9.91 6.01
N GLY A 230 20.32 9.48 7.17
CA GLY A 230 20.69 10.09 8.46
C GLY A 230 20.43 11.61 8.51
N GLY A 231 19.44 12.11 7.75
CA GLY A 231 19.12 13.52 7.62
C GLY A 231 20.02 14.32 6.65
N SER A 232 20.99 13.68 5.99
CA SER A 232 21.83 14.31 4.97
C SER A 232 21.33 13.99 3.57
N SER A 233 21.26 15.00 2.70
CA SER A 233 20.91 14.84 1.28
C SER A 233 22.09 14.23 0.51
N LEU A 234 21.85 13.12 -0.19
CA LEU A 234 22.82 12.40 -1.00
C LEU A 234 22.58 12.58 -2.51
N TYR A 235 21.35 12.92 -2.87
CA TYR A 235 20.87 13.06 -4.23
C TYR A 235 19.68 14.01 -4.20
N SER A 236 19.63 14.96 -5.13
CA SER A 236 18.52 15.89 -5.30
C SER A 236 18.50 16.35 -6.74
N GLU A 237 17.65 15.72 -7.55
CA GLU A 237 17.53 16.04 -8.96
C GLU A 237 16.10 16.45 -9.29
N THR A 238 15.97 17.37 -10.25
CA THR A 238 14.69 17.85 -10.75
C THR A 238 14.58 17.52 -12.23
N SER A 239 13.40 17.05 -12.65
CA SER A 239 13.13 16.71 -14.04
C SER A 239 13.17 17.93 -14.95
N THR A 240 13.19 17.70 -16.26
CA THR A 240 12.87 18.77 -17.21
C THR A 240 11.41 19.20 -17.00
N PRO A 241 11.09 20.50 -16.90
CA PRO A 241 9.72 20.94 -16.69
C PRO A 241 8.86 20.79 -17.94
N ALA A 242 7.55 20.60 -17.76
CA ALA A 242 6.56 20.55 -18.83
C ALA A 242 5.22 21.13 -18.37
N ASP A 243 4.40 21.55 -19.31
CA ASP A 243 3.04 22.01 -19.04
C ASP A 243 2.07 20.81 -19.05
N ILE A 244 1.05 20.85 -18.19
CA ILE A 244 0.00 19.82 -18.10
C ILE A 244 -1.37 20.50 -18.18
N GLN A 245 -2.14 20.18 -19.20
CA GLN A 245 -3.49 20.70 -19.37
C GLN A 245 -4.42 20.14 -18.29
N SER A 246 -5.48 20.88 -17.94
CA SER A 246 -6.51 20.40 -17.02
C SER A 246 -7.07 19.05 -17.49
N GLY A 247 -7.08 18.07 -16.58
CA GLY A 247 -7.55 16.71 -16.84
C GLY A 247 -6.56 15.80 -17.58
N ASP A 248 -5.32 16.26 -17.82
CA ASP A 248 -4.27 15.48 -18.48
C ASP A 248 -3.16 15.06 -17.50
N SER A 249 -2.19 14.29 -17.99
CA SER A 249 -1.05 13.80 -17.22
C SER A 249 0.23 13.75 -18.06
N ALA A 250 1.38 13.84 -17.40
CA ALA A 250 2.68 13.71 -18.04
C ALA A 250 3.66 12.92 -17.17
N PHE A 251 4.54 12.15 -17.79
CA PHE A 251 5.59 11.41 -17.10
C PHE A 251 6.85 12.25 -16.95
N PHE A 252 7.38 12.30 -15.73
CA PHE A 252 8.61 13.00 -15.38
C PHE A 252 9.63 12.02 -14.85
N ALA A 253 10.73 11.86 -15.59
CA ALA A 253 11.89 11.11 -15.14
C ALA A 253 12.97 12.06 -14.60
N VAL A 254 13.67 11.60 -13.57
CA VAL A 254 14.92 12.20 -13.12
C VAL A 254 16.09 11.26 -13.45
N PRO A 255 17.36 11.72 -13.38
CA PRO A 255 18.51 10.83 -13.50
C PRO A 255 18.43 9.62 -12.54
N LEU A 256 19.18 8.56 -12.83
CA LEU A 256 19.24 7.42 -11.90
C LEU A 256 19.94 7.83 -10.60
N PHE A 257 19.45 7.32 -9.49
CA PHE A 257 20.13 7.37 -8.20
C PHE A 257 21.06 6.16 -8.08
N SER A 258 22.33 6.42 -7.78
CA SER A 258 23.28 5.39 -7.36
C SER A 258 24.29 5.91 -6.35
N GLN A 259 24.97 5.02 -5.64
CA GLN A 259 26.05 5.34 -4.68
C GLN A 259 27.30 4.48 -4.96
N PRO A 260 28.50 5.00 -4.65
CA PRO A 260 29.72 4.20 -4.72
C PRO A 260 29.75 3.09 -3.66
N THR A 261 29.02 3.26 -2.56
CA THR A 261 28.84 2.29 -1.49
C THR A 261 27.46 2.46 -0.87
N TYR A 262 26.80 1.36 -0.52
CA TYR A 262 25.51 1.40 0.18
C TYR A 262 25.60 0.83 1.60
N SER A 263 24.79 1.38 2.50
CA SER A 263 24.54 0.82 3.84
C SER A 263 23.33 1.49 4.46
N GLY A 264 22.60 0.82 5.35
CA GLY A 264 21.57 1.41 6.19
C GLY A 264 20.34 1.92 5.42
N LEU A 265 19.55 2.75 6.09
CA LEU A 265 18.25 3.22 5.60
C LEU A 265 18.37 4.53 4.79
N TYR A 266 17.88 4.47 3.55
CA TYR A 266 17.68 5.61 2.66
C TYR A 266 16.20 5.99 2.61
N ARG A 267 15.92 7.29 2.56
CA ARG A 267 14.58 7.85 2.33
C ARG A 267 14.56 8.55 0.99
N MET A 268 13.63 8.18 0.14
CA MET A 268 13.44 8.76 -1.18
C MET A 268 12.11 9.52 -1.21
N THR A 269 12.19 10.83 -1.40
CA THR A 269 11.04 11.74 -1.38
C THR A 269 10.83 12.32 -2.77
N TYR A 270 9.60 12.22 -3.25
CA TYR A 270 9.12 12.74 -4.53
C TYR A 270 8.25 13.95 -4.22
N ALA A 271 8.53 15.06 -4.89
CA ALA A 271 7.81 16.31 -4.72
C ALA A 271 7.49 16.95 -6.06
N ILE A 272 6.24 17.37 -6.22
CA ILE A 272 5.80 18.14 -7.39
C ILE A 272 6.14 19.61 -7.16
N GLY A 273 6.62 20.28 -8.19
CA GLY A 273 6.73 21.73 -8.25
C GLY A 273 6.10 22.29 -9.52
N SER A 274 5.54 23.49 -9.45
CA SER A 274 5.05 24.24 -10.61
C SER A 274 5.19 25.75 -10.37
N ASP A 275 5.06 26.54 -11.44
CA ASP A 275 5.07 28.01 -11.36
C ASP A 275 3.66 28.61 -11.12
N ALA A 276 2.62 27.78 -11.06
CA ALA A 276 1.29 28.23 -10.66
C ALA A 276 1.31 28.59 -9.17
N GLY A 277 0.50 29.58 -8.76
CA GLY A 277 0.57 30.24 -7.45
C GLY A 277 0.17 29.39 -6.22
N GLY A 278 0.64 28.15 -6.13
CA GLY A 278 0.29 27.16 -5.12
C GLY A 278 -0.62 26.07 -5.67
N ASP A 279 -0.56 24.91 -5.02
CA ASP A 279 -1.49 23.81 -5.18
C ASP A 279 -2.58 23.88 -4.09
N ASP A 280 -3.84 23.75 -4.46
CA ASP A 280 -4.98 23.87 -3.55
C ASP A 280 -5.20 22.60 -2.70
N TYR A 281 -4.55 21.48 -3.05
CA TYR A 281 -4.59 20.21 -2.33
C TYR A 281 -3.18 19.59 -2.16
N PRO A 282 -2.32 20.16 -1.30
CA PRO A 282 -0.90 19.75 -1.20
C PRO A 282 -0.65 18.33 -0.66
N LEU A 283 -1.67 17.55 -0.29
CA LEU A 283 -1.51 16.23 0.33
C LEU A 283 -1.12 15.11 -0.65
N ASP A 284 -1.36 15.31 -1.95
CA ASP A 284 -1.03 14.37 -3.03
C ASP A 284 0.17 14.83 -3.89
N ASN A 285 0.80 15.92 -3.47
CA ASN A 285 1.98 16.50 -4.11
C ASN A 285 3.30 15.86 -3.64
N GLY A 286 3.22 14.91 -2.69
CA GLY A 286 4.36 14.33 -2.00
C GLY A 286 4.22 12.81 -1.83
N PHE A 287 5.29 12.06 -2.17
CA PHE A 287 5.36 10.62 -1.94
C PHE A 287 6.71 10.28 -1.33
N GLU A 288 6.72 9.27 -0.46
CA GLU A 288 7.93 8.79 0.17
C GLU A 288 8.02 7.27 0.09
N SER A 289 9.15 6.79 -0.39
CA SER A 289 9.58 5.40 -0.25
C SER A 289 10.89 5.29 0.54
N ARG A 290 11.20 4.06 0.96
CA ARG A 290 12.39 3.75 1.76
C ARG A 290 13.12 2.57 1.18
N ILE A 291 14.43 2.54 1.38
CA ILE A 291 15.31 1.45 0.97
C ILE A 291 16.27 1.16 2.12
N LEU A 292 16.16 -0.01 2.74
CA LEU A 292 17.12 -0.52 3.72
C LEU A 292 18.16 -1.38 3.02
N ILE A 293 19.43 -1.01 3.12
CA ILE A 293 20.55 -1.84 2.66
C ILE A 293 21.25 -2.46 3.87
N ASP A 294 20.84 -3.68 4.23
CA ASP A 294 21.35 -4.42 5.38
C ASP A 294 21.33 -5.95 5.16
N SER A 295 20.55 -6.71 5.94
CA SER A 295 20.52 -8.17 5.95
C SER A 295 19.21 -8.75 5.43
N LEU A 296 18.19 -7.90 5.24
CA LEU A 296 16.86 -8.30 4.79
C LEU A 296 16.67 -8.07 3.30
N LEU A 297 15.77 -8.86 2.72
CA LEU A 297 15.11 -8.54 1.46
C LEU A 297 13.64 -8.26 1.76
N SER A 298 13.08 -7.19 1.20
CA SER A 298 11.66 -6.88 1.35
C SER A 298 11.15 -6.03 0.19
N TYR A 299 9.84 -6.13 -0.03
CA TYR A 299 9.06 -5.25 -0.88
C TYR A 299 8.03 -4.42 -0.08
N ALA A 300 7.84 -4.74 1.21
CA ALA A 300 6.94 -4.00 2.11
C ALA A 300 7.69 -2.83 2.76
N ASP A 301 6.98 -1.75 3.14
CA ASP A 301 7.61 -0.62 3.84
C ASP A 301 8.39 -1.06 5.08
N ILE A 302 9.48 -0.35 5.36
CA ILE A 302 10.38 -0.65 6.47
C ILE A 302 10.12 0.33 7.61
N ASP A 303 9.95 -0.22 8.80
CA ASP A 303 9.83 0.52 10.05
C ASP A 303 11.19 1.14 10.42
N THR A 304 11.20 2.44 10.67
CA THR A 304 12.44 3.20 10.88
C THR A 304 13.08 2.98 12.24
N LEU A 305 12.37 2.33 13.18
CA LEU A 305 12.85 2.05 14.52
C LEU A 305 13.35 0.61 14.66
N THR A 306 12.60 -0.33 14.07
CA THR A 306 12.88 -1.77 14.17
C THR A 306 13.61 -2.33 12.96
N GLU A 307 13.63 -1.60 11.84
CA GLU A 307 14.19 -2.04 10.55
C GLU A 307 13.56 -3.33 10.01
N LEU A 308 12.34 -3.64 10.47
CA LEU A 308 11.52 -4.75 10.00
C LEU A 308 10.44 -4.27 9.01
N PRO A 309 9.93 -5.15 8.14
CA PRO A 309 8.79 -4.83 7.27
C PRO A 309 7.52 -4.52 8.09
N ILE A 310 6.69 -3.62 7.56
CA ILE A 310 5.42 -3.20 8.15
C ILE A 310 4.28 -3.91 7.39
N PRO A 311 3.57 -4.86 8.00
CA PRO A 311 2.35 -5.43 7.43
C PRO A 311 1.16 -4.49 7.71
N SER A 312 0.82 -3.59 6.77
CA SER A 312 -0.32 -2.67 6.92
C SER A 312 -1.67 -3.39 6.89
N ALA A 313 -1.74 -4.55 6.24
CA ALA A 313 -2.95 -5.35 6.06
C ALA A 313 -2.64 -6.84 6.16
N HIS A 314 -3.69 -7.65 6.31
CA HIS A 314 -3.57 -9.10 6.27
C HIS A 314 -4.64 -9.68 5.35
N PHE A 315 -4.22 -10.47 4.37
CA PHE A 315 -5.11 -11.01 3.35
C PHE A 315 -5.12 -12.53 3.34
N ARG A 316 -6.17 -13.08 2.75
CA ARG A 316 -6.34 -14.50 2.49
C ARG A 316 -7.27 -14.65 1.28
N PRO A 317 -7.02 -15.60 0.36
CA PRO A 317 -7.94 -15.85 -0.74
C PRO A 317 -9.30 -16.28 -0.18
N SER A 318 -10.39 -15.68 -0.68
CA SER A 318 -11.75 -16.03 -0.25
C SER A 318 -12.10 -17.51 -0.52
N THR A 319 -11.43 -18.12 -1.50
CA THR A 319 -11.59 -19.52 -1.90
C THR A 319 -10.69 -20.50 -1.15
N SER A 320 -9.77 -20.01 -0.30
CA SER A 320 -8.91 -20.89 0.48
C SER A 320 -9.74 -21.65 1.53
N THR A 321 -9.53 -22.96 1.63
CA THR A 321 -10.24 -23.83 2.61
C THR A 321 -9.28 -24.63 3.49
N THR A 322 -8.02 -24.74 3.11
CA THR A 322 -6.98 -25.53 3.80
C THR A 322 -5.72 -24.71 4.09
N GLY A 323 -5.78 -23.38 3.95
CA GLY A 323 -4.62 -22.50 3.95
C GLY A 323 -4.15 -22.13 2.54
N PHE A 324 -3.09 -21.33 2.45
CA PHE A 324 -2.51 -20.82 1.22
C PHE A 324 -1.04 -20.43 1.45
N GLN A 325 -0.27 -20.20 0.38
CA GLN A 325 1.07 -19.63 0.48
C GLN A 325 1.09 -18.18 0.02
N ALA A 326 1.88 -17.35 0.69
CA ALA A 326 2.28 -16.04 0.20
C ALA A 326 3.80 -15.96 0.15
N CYS A 327 4.33 -15.50 -0.98
CA CYS A 327 5.75 -15.52 -1.26
C CYS A 327 6.24 -14.20 -1.84
N ILE A 328 7.54 -13.97 -1.70
CA ILE A 328 8.25 -12.95 -2.46
C ILE A 328 9.35 -13.60 -3.30
N HIS A 329 9.65 -12.99 -4.45
CA HIS A 329 10.68 -13.49 -5.35
C HIS A 329 12.05 -12.85 -5.10
N PHE A 330 13.11 -13.56 -5.50
CA PHE A 330 14.47 -13.03 -5.54
C PHE A 330 15.25 -13.61 -6.71
N LEU A 331 16.01 -12.77 -7.40
CA LEU A 331 16.96 -13.13 -8.46
C LEU A 331 18.10 -12.10 -8.44
N ASP A 332 19.34 -12.55 -8.27
CA ASP A 332 20.51 -11.67 -8.30
C ASP A 332 21.74 -12.40 -8.89
N PRO A 333 22.53 -11.74 -9.76
CA PRO A 333 23.76 -12.32 -10.33
C PRO A 333 24.86 -12.63 -9.31
N ASN A 334 24.74 -12.14 -8.08
CA ASN A 334 25.71 -12.35 -7.01
C ASN A 334 25.09 -13.05 -5.79
N ALA A 335 23.97 -13.74 -5.97
CA ALA A 335 23.24 -14.40 -4.89
C ALA A 335 24.09 -15.41 -4.10
N SER A 336 25.15 -15.99 -4.68
CA SER A 336 26.10 -16.88 -3.99
C SER A 336 26.82 -16.25 -2.80
N ARG A 337 26.80 -14.92 -2.68
CA ARG A 337 27.29 -14.20 -1.50
C ARG A 337 26.33 -14.28 -0.30
N LEU A 338 25.11 -14.77 -0.50
CA LEU A 338 24.04 -14.81 0.48
C LEU A 338 23.81 -16.23 1.00
N GLN A 339 23.66 -16.34 2.31
CA GLN A 339 23.13 -17.52 3.00
C GLN A 339 21.77 -17.16 3.60
N ALA A 340 20.72 -17.83 3.14
CA ALA A 340 19.38 -17.65 3.66
C ALA A 340 19.24 -18.32 5.02
N MET A 341 18.85 -17.55 6.04
CA MET A 341 18.78 -18.01 7.43
C MET A 341 17.35 -18.36 7.88
N GLY A 342 16.35 -17.84 7.18
CA GLY A 342 14.94 -17.90 7.56
C GLY A 342 14.20 -16.68 7.00
N LEU A 343 12.98 -16.46 7.47
CA LEU A 343 12.20 -15.29 7.09
C LEU A 343 11.43 -14.67 8.25
N TYR A 344 11.21 -13.37 8.15
CA TYR A 344 10.24 -12.66 8.95
C TYR A 344 8.87 -12.70 8.25
N ALA A 345 7.81 -12.95 9.02
CA ALA A 345 6.44 -12.80 8.54
C ALA A 345 5.49 -12.42 9.68
N SER A 346 4.28 -11.98 9.33
CA SER A 346 3.20 -11.73 10.29
C SER A 346 1.94 -12.45 9.85
N THR A 347 1.12 -12.85 10.83
CA THR A 347 -0.19 -13.42 10.57
C THR A 347 -1.24 -12.84 11.51
N SER A 348 -2.51 -12.91 11.09
CA SER A 348 -3.65 -12.51 11.91
C SER A 348 -4.87 -13.39 11.62
N LYS A 349 -5.96 -13.16 12.36
CA LYS A 349 -7.28 -13.74 12.08
C LYS A 349 -8.37 -12.68 12.11
N THR A 350 -9.44 -12.93 11.37
CA THR A 350 -10.62 -12.06 11.31
C THR A 350 -11.24 -11.82 12.69
N GLY A 351 -11.75 -10.60 12.91
CA GLY A 351 -12.51 -10.25 14.12
C GLY A 351 -11.66 -10.17 15.39
N GLY A 352 -10.33 -10.07 15.27
CA GLY A 352 -9.42 -10.04 16.42
C GLY A 352 -9.30 -11.40 17.13
N ALA A 353 -9.61 -12.50 16.43
CA ALA A 353 -9.36 -13.82 16.97
C ALA A 353 -7.85 -14.06 17.15
N SER A 354 -7.51 -14.83 18.20
CA SER A 354 -6.12 -15.10 18.55
C SER A 354 -5.46 -16.07 17.57
N VAL A 355 -4.18 -15.80 17.24
CA VAL A 355 -3.32 -16.71 16.47
C VAL A 355 -2.65 -17.78 17.33
N ASN A 356 -2.76 -17.70 18.66
CA ASN A 356 -2.23 -18.73 19.57
C ASN A 356 -2.69 -20.15 19.18
N GLY A 357 -1.72 -21.07 19.07
CA GLY A 357 -1.92 -22.46 18.65
C GLY A 357 -1.91 -22.68 17.13
N GLU A 358 -1.86 -21.63 16.32
CA GLU A 358 -1.72 -21.79 14.87
C GLU A 358 -0.31 -22.25 14.50
N PHE A 359 -0.25 -23.05 13.44
CA PHE A 359 0.97 -23.55 12.83
C PHE A 359 1.16 -22.91 11.45
N ILE A 360 2.39 -22.48 11.19
CA ILE A 360 2.82 -21.91 9.92
C ILE A 360 4.22 -22.43 9.58
N GLU A 361 4.54 -22.43 8.29
CA GLU A 361 5.81 -22.94 7.79
C GLU A 361 6.43 -21.91 6.83
N ALA A 362 7.71 -21.64 7.02
CA ALA A 362 8.55 -20.91 6.09
C ALA A 362 9.19 -21.90 5.11
N ILE A 363 9.15 -21.61 3.81
CA ILE A 363 9.69 -22.49 2.77
C ILE A 363 10.49 -21.65 1.78
N LEU A 364 11.68 -22.12 1.42
CA LEU A 364 12.49 -21.58 0.33
C LEU A 364 12.46 -22.55 -0.84
N TYR A 365 12.02 -22.07 -2.00
CA TYR A 365 12.05 -22.80 -3.25
C TYR A 365 13.10 -22.26 -4.21
N GLU A 366 13.77 -23.14 -4.94
CA GLU A 366 14.34 -22.81 -6.24
C GLU A 366 13.23 -22.87 -7.30
N TRP A 367 13.07 -21.78 -8.05
CA TRP A 367 12.14 -21.71 -9.17
C TRP A 367 12.85 -22.08 -10.47
N GLN A 368 12.57 -23.28 -10.98
CA GLN A 368 13.30 -23.91 -12.08
C GLN A 368 12.81 -23.50 -13.47
N ASP A 369 11.64 -22.85 -13.58
CA ASP A 369 11.12 -22.39 -14.86
C ASP A 369 11.99 -21.24 -15.41
N VAL A 370 12.37 -21.34 -16.69
CA VAL A 370 13.25 -20.37 -17.34
C VAL A 370 12.41 -19.33 -18.08
N PHE A 371 12.42 -18.11 -17.56
CA PHE A 371 11.76 -16.95 -18.18
C PHE A 371 12.51 -15.66 -17.84
N THR A 372 12.44 -14.68 -18.73
CA THR A 372 13.08 -13.37 -18.52
C THR A 372 12.19 -12.41 -17.72
N GLY A 373 10.87 -12.56 -17.80
CA GLY A 373 9.90 -11.76 -17.07
C GLY A 373 8.47 -12.29 -17.18
N LEU A 374 7.52 -11.61 -16.54
CA LEU A 374 6.09 -11.98 -16.51
C LEU A 374 5.43 -11.93 -17.88
N SER A 375 5.92 -11.06 -18.76
CA SER A 375 5.44 -10.90 -20.14
C SER A 375 6.09 -11.88 -21.13
N ASP A 376 7.03 -12.71 -20.66
CA ASP A 376 7.70 -13.72 -21.47
C ASP A 376 6.69 -14.79 -21.95
N PRO A 377 6.64 -15.13 -23.25
CA PRO A 377 5.82 -16.24 -23.74
C PRO A 377 6.11 -17.60 -23.08
N ASN A 378 7.29 -17.77 -22.48
CA ASN A 378 7.67 -18.97 -21.73
C ASN A 378 7.33 -18.90 -20.23
N PHE A 379 6.73 -17.80 -19.76
CA PHE A 379 6.28 -17.71 -18.37
C PHE A 379 5.33 -18.90 -18.05
N PRO A 380 5.60 -19.67 -16.99
CA PRO A 380 4.91 -20.93 -16.77
C PRO A 380 3.43 -20.70 -16.44
N PRO A 381 2.51 -21.51 -16.99
CA PRO A 381 1.10 -21.50 -16.60
C PRO A 381 0.92 -21.72 -15.09
N GLN A 382 -0.10 -21.10 -14.51
CA GLN A 382 -0.37 -21.06 -13.06
C GLN A 382 -0.38 -22.43 -12.36
N THR A 383 -0.70 -23.51 -13.08
CA THR A 383 -0.81 -24.88 -12.53
C THR A 383 0.42 -25.74 -12.78
N SER A 384 1.50 -25.18 -13.33
CA SER A 384 2.66 -25.96 -13.79
C SER A 384 3.99 -25.28 -13.49
N TRP A 385 4.07 -24.55 -12.38
CA TRP A 385 5.34 -24.01 -11.91
C TRP A 385 6.21 -25.14 -11.36
N THR A 386 7.49 -25.13 -11.72
CA THR A 386 8.49 -26.11 -11.30
C THR A 386 9.28 -25.53 -10.12
N LEU A 387 8.89 -25.90 -8.90
CA LEU A 387 9.49 -25.41 -7.66
C LEU A 387 10.14 -26.56 -6.87
N ASP A 388 11.40 -26.41 -6.49
CA ASP A 388 12.13 -27.38 -5.67
C ASP A 388 12.37 -26.82 -4.26
N PRO A 389 11.78 -27.39 -3.19
CA PRO A 389 11.99 -26.90 -1.83
C PRO A 389 13.40 -27.27 -1.34
N ILE A 390 14.20 -26.26 -1.02
CA ILE A 390 15.61 -26.42 -0.61
C ILE A 390 15.87 -26.08 0.86
N ALA A 391 14.93 -25.39 1.52
CA ALA A 391 14.95 -25.15 2.96
C ALA A 391 13.53 -24.95 3.49
N SER A 392 13.30 -25.30 4.74
CA SER A 392 12.06 -25.00 5.45
C SER A 392 12.32 -24.72 6.92
N GLY A 393 11.32 -24.14 7.59
CA GLY A 393 11.32 -23.84 9.01
C GLY A 393 9.90 -23.76 9.54
N GLU A 394 9.69 -24.27 10.75
CA GLU A 394 8.37 -24.37 11.35
C GLU A 394 8.17 -23.36 12.48
N TYR A 395 6.95 -22.87 12.66
CA TYR A 395 6.58 -22.03 13.80
C TYR A 395 5.18 -22.36 14.32
N ILE A 396 5.08 -22.52 15.65
CA ILE A 396 3.81 -22.65 16.38
C ILE A 396 3.67 -21.45 17.30
N TYR A 397 2.57 -20.72 17.16
CA TYR A 397 2.27 -19.60 18.05
C TYR A 397 1.98 -20.10 19.47
N MET A 398 2.83 -19.73 20.43
CA MET A 398 2.67 -20.07 21.86
C MET A 398 1.89 -18.99 22.67
N SER A 399 1.58 -17.88 22.01
CA SER A 399 0.84 -16.73 22.53
C SER A 399 0.22 -15.98 21.36
N ASP A 400 -0.71 -15.06 21.65
CA ASP A 400 -1.31 -14.23 20.61
C ASP A 400 -0.35 -13.11 20.17
N LEU A 401 0.31 -13.32 19.03
CA LEU A 401 1.21 -12.38 18.37
C LEU A 401 0.60 -11.84 17.07
N SER A 402 -0.74 -11.77 17.02
CA SER A 402 -1.48 -11.34 15.83
C SER A 402 -0.99 -9.98 15.32
N GLY A 403 -0.64 -9.92 14.03
CA GLY A 403 -0.12 -8.73 13.35
C GLY A 403 1.34 -8.37 13.67
N GLN A 404 2.02 -9.11 14.53
CA GLN A 404 3.44 -8.87 14.83
C GLN A 404 4.33 -9.63 13.85
N MET A 405 5.44 -9.02 13.47
CA MET A 405 6.49 -9.70 12.72
C MET A 405 7.21 -10.70 13.63
N ILE A 406 7.16 -11.97 13.26
CA ILE A 406 7.91 -13.06 13.91
C ILE A 406 9.03 -13.54 12.99
N TYR A 407 10.09 -14.10 13.57
CA TYR A 407 11.16 -14.73 12.82
C TYR A 407 11.01 -16.25 12.81
N ILE A 408 11.09 -16.86 11.62
CA ILE A 408 11.01 -18.31 11.41
C ILE A 408 12.35 -18.75 10.81
N PRO A 409 13.25 -19.33 11.63
CA PRO A 409 14.54 -19.82 11.12
C PRO A 409 14.34 -21.03 10.22
N PHE A 410 15.16 -21.15 9.18
CA PHE A 410 15.28 -22.42 8.46
C PHE A 410 16.04 -23.44 9.31
N ASP A 411 15.63 -24.70 9.23
CA ASP A 411 16.28 -25.82 9.94
C ASP A 411 17.75 -25.95 9.55
N VAL A 412 18.04 -25.66 8.28
CA VAL A 412 19.39 -25.61 7.72
C VAL A 412 19.52 -24.32 6.91
N PRO A 413 20.43 -23.40 7.28
CA PRO A 413 20.75 -22.24 6.46
C PRO A 413 21.29 -22.65 5.09
N THR A 414 20.79 -22.01 4.03
CA THR A 414 21.09 -22.42 2.64
C THR A 414 21.78 -21.29 1.89
N THR A 415 22.97 -21.58 1.35
CA THR A 415 23.68 -20.68 0.44
C THR A 415 22.98 -20.67 -0.92
N LEU A 416 22.72 -19.48 -1.45
CA LEU A 416 22.08 -19.33 -2.75
C LEU A 416 23.09 -19.52 -3.90
N VAL A 417 22.59 -19.57 -5.12
CA VAL A 417 23.35 -19.71 -6.36
C VAL A 417 23.11 -18.48 -7.22
N ASP A 418 24.18 -17.97 -7.84
CA ASP A 418 24.12 -16.85 -8.77
C ASP A 418 23.14 -17.14 -9.92
N ASP A 419 22.40 -16.12 -10.35
CA ASP A 419 21.44 -16.19 -11.46
C ASP A 419 20.31 -17.22 -11.30
N GLN A 420 20.13 -17.79 -10.10
CA GLN A 420 19.00 -18.65 -9.76
C GLN A 420 17.85 -17.81 -9.19
N ARG A 421 16.63 -18.12 -9.63
CA ARG A 421 15.40 -17.51 -9.11
C ARG A 421 14.91 -18.28 -7.90
N TYR A 422 14.54 -17.56 -6.84
CA TYR A 422 14.03 -18.12 -5.60
C TYR A 422 12.64 -17.57 -5.26
N LEU A 423 11.86 -18.37 -4.54
CA LEU A 423 10.65 -17.93 -3.84
C LEU A 423 10.81 -18.18 -2.34
N PHE A 424 10.63 -17.14 -1.55
CA PHE A 424 10.56 -17.22 -0.09
C PHE A 424 9.10 -17.13 0.33
N CYS A 425 8.57 -18.23 0.87
CA CYS A 425 7.15 -18.43 1.08
C CYS A 425 6.81 -18.63 2.55
N LEU A 426 5.67 -18.08 2.98
CA LEU A 426 4.99 -18.48 4.20
C LEU A 426 3.74 -19.27 3.84
N GLN A 427 3.60 -20.47 4.40
CA GLN A 427 2.44 -21.34 4.28
C GLN A 427 1.58 -21.25 5.55
N SER A 428 0.27 -21.08 5.37
CA SER A 428 -0.74 -21.34 6.40
C SER A 428 -1.45 -22.66 6.17
N PHE A 429 -2.03 -23.27 7.21
CA PHE A 429 -2.69 -24.58 7.13
C PHE A 429 -4.18 -24.55 7.50
N THR A 430 -4.73 -23.36 7.72
CA THR A 430 -6.13 -23.17 8.06
C THR A 430 -6.74 -22.06 7.20
N ASP A 431 -8.05 -22.11 7.02
CA ASP A 431 -8.83 -21.06 6.36
C ASP A 431 -9.05 -19.83 7.25
N SER A 432 -8.55 -19.87 8.48
CA SER A 432 -8.73 -18.79 9.46
C SER A 432 -7.52 -17.85 9.56
N VAL A 433 -6.36 -18.26 9.04
CA VAL A 433 -5.11 -17.50 9.10
C VAL A 433 -4.94 -16.63 7.85
N PHE A 434 -4.68 -15.35 8.10
CA PHE A 434 -4.38 -14.33 7.10
C PHE A 434 -2.90 -13.97 7.22
N ILE A 435 -2.23 -13.76 6.08
CA ILE A 435 -0.79 -13.42 6.02
C ILE A 435 -0.64 -11.92 5.81
N GLY A 436 0.40 -11.31 6.38
CA GLY A 436 0.68 -9.88 6.29
C GLY A 436 1.12 -9.41 4.90
N PHE A 437 0.56 -8.28 4.48
CA PHE A 437 0.88 -7.53 3.27
C PHE A 437 1.00 -6.04 3.61
N ASP A 438 1.69 -5.30 2.76
CA ASP A 438 1.76 -3.85 2.75
C ASP A 438 0.93 -3.29 1.58
N THR A 439 0.17 -2.25 1.86
CA THR A 439 -0.71 -1.53 0.94
C THR A 439 -0.31 -0.06 0.80
N LYS A 440 0.85 0.33 1.37
CA LYS A 440 1.37 1.69 1.23
C LYS A 440 1.92 1.95 -0.17
N TYR A 441 2.58 0.95 -0.75
CA TYR A 441 3.21 1.05 -2.05
C TYR A 441 2.42 0.28 -3.10
N ASP A 442 2.39 0.83 -4.30
CA ASP A 442 1.86 0.16 -5.49
C ASP A 442 3.01 -0.13 -6.44
N TYR A 443 3.16 -1.39 -6.82
CA TYR A 443 4.23 -1.87 -7.69
C TYR A 443 3.88 -1.82 -9.17
N ASP A 444 2.74 -1.27 -9.60
CA ASP A 444 2.30 -1.23 -11.01
C ASP A 444 3.41 -0.71 -11.94
N LYS A 445 3.95 0.49 -11.67
CA LYS A 445 5.02 1.09 -12.49
C LYS A 445 6.37 0.40 -12.32
N VAL A 446 6.61 -0.22 -11.16
CA VAL A 446 7.83 -1.02 -10.95
C VAL A 446 7.76 -2.29 -11.81
N LEU A 447 6.61 -2.94 -11.89
CA LEU A 447 6.37 -4.13 -12.70
C LEU A 447 6.43 -3.81 -14.20
N GLU A 448 5.83 -2.69 -14.64
CA GLU A 448 5.96 -2.23 -16.04
C GLU A 448 7.43 -2.07 -16.47
N ASN A 449 8.30 -1.67 -15.54
CA ASN A 449 9.72 -1.43 -15.82
C ASN A 449 10.60 -2.67 -15.65
N THR A 450 10.31 -3.54 -14.69
CA THR A 450 11.15 -4.70 -14.34
C THR A 450 10.68 -6.01 -14.93
N ASP A 451 9.37 -6.12 -15.22
CA ASP A 451 8.70 -7.34 -15.66
C ASP A 451 9.01 -8.56 -14.75
N GLN A 452 9.31 -8.35 -13.47
CA GLN A 452 9.56 -9.42 -12.51
C GLN A 452 8.36 -9.59 -11.57
N PRO A 453 8.06 -10.79 -11.05
CA PRO A 453 7.08 -10.91 -9.96
C PRO A 453 7.50 -10.03 -8.78
N VAL A 454 6.59 -9.71 -7.85
CA VAL A 454 6.95 -9.05 -6.59
C VAL A 454 6.42 -9.91 -5.47
N SER A 455 5.09 -10.03 -5.45
CA SER A 455 4.33 -10.88 -4.55
C SER A 455 3.68 -11.99 -5.33
N VAL A 456 3.76 -13.20 -4.79
CA VAL A 456 3.18 -14.40 -5.39
C VAL A 456 2.31 -15.07 -4.33
N ILE A 457 1.18 -15.63 -4.73
CA ILE A 457 0.41 -16.52 -3.86
C ILE A 457 0.16 -17.87 -4.53
N GLU A 458 0.10 -18.91 -3.72
CA GLU A 458 -0.40 -20.23 -4.11
C GLU A 458 -1.71 -20.47 -3.38
N ASN A 459 -2.72 -20.94 -4.10
CA ASN A 459 -3.96 -21.41 -3.49
C ASN A 459 -4.57 -22.54 -4.32
N ALA A 460 -4.84 -23.66 -3.66
CA ALA A 460 -5.54 -24.82 -4.23
C ALA A 460 -4.89 -25.39 -5.52
N GLY A 461 -3.57 -25.44 -5.56
CA GLY A 461 -2.76 -25.96 -6.66
C GLY A 461 -2.50 -24.96 -7.79
N SER A 462 -2.81 -23.68 -7.59
CA SER A 462 -2.65 -22.62 -8.59
C SER A 462 -1.83 -21.46 -8.07
N TRP A 463 -0.85 -21.02 -8.85
CA TRP A 463 0.05 -19.91 -8.56
C TRP A 463 -0.40 -18.62 -9.25
N PHE A 464 -0.37 -17.51 -8.52
CA PHE A 464 -0.74 -16.19 -9.01
C PHE A 464 0.47 -15.25 -8.88
N ASN A 465 0.95 -14.76 -10.02
CA ASN A 465 2.22 -14.04 -10.17
C ASN A 465 2.22 -12.59 -9.65
N VAL A 466 1.05 -12.04 -9.34
CA VAL A 466 0.86 -10.69 -8.77
C VAL A 466 0.12 -10.74 -7.43
N GLY A 467 0.02 -11.91 -6.79
CA GLY A 467 -0.59 -12.01 -5.47
C GLY A 467 -2.06 -11.53 -5.44
N PHE A 468 -2.33 -10.54 -4.59
CA PHE A 468 -3.64 -9.88 -4.48
C PHE A 468 -3.79 -8.63 -5.35
N GLY A 469 -2.79 -8.28 -6.14
CA GLY A 469 -2.71 -7.03 -6.90
C GLY A 469 -1.35 -6.37 -6.73
N THR A 470 -1.12 -5.30 -7.50
CA THR A 470 0.11 -4.50 -7.42
C THR A 470 0.10 -3.56 -6.21
N ASP A 471 -1.09 -3.28 -5.70
CA ASP A 471 -1.44 -2.45 -4.54
C ASP A 471 -1.36 -3.20 -3.20
N ALA A 472 -1.08 -4.50 -3.22
CA ALA A 472 -0.95 -5.34 -2.02
C ALA A 472 0.29 -6.24 -2.12
N THR A 473 1.35 -5.84 -1.43
CA THR A 473 2.66 -6.49 -1.50
C THR A 473 2.92 -7.37 -0.28
N CYS A 474 3.35 -8.62 -0.48
CA CYS A 474 3.60 -9.57 0.59
C CYS A 474 4.71 -9.06 1.53
N ALA A 475 4.44 -9.07 2.83
CA ALA A 475 5.38 -8.58 3.85
C ALA A 475 6.37 -9.64 4.34
N VAL A 476 6.37 -10.85 3.73
CA VAL A 476 7.42 -11.85 3.96
C VAL A 476 8.77 -11.24 3.60
N SER A 477 9.74 -11.35 4.51
CA SER A 477 11.06 -10.75 4.33
C SER A 477 12.15 -11.72 4.78
N PRO A 478 12.88 -12.38 3.86
CA PRO A 478 13.95 -13.29 4.22
C PRO A 478 15.15 -12.56 4.80
N MET A 479 15.81 -13.22 5.74
CA MET A 479 17.01 -12.74 6.41
C MET A 479 18.23 -13.50 5.86
N PHE A 480 19.28 -12.76 5.56
CA PHE A 480 20.52 -13.28 5.01
C PHE A 480 21.71 -13.03 5.92
N GLN A 481 22.71 -13.90 5.76
CA GLN A 481 24.07 -13.67 6.21
C GLN A 481 25.03 -13.77 5.03
N ASN A 482 26.26 -13.30 5.23
CA ASN A 482 27.31 -13.45 4.24
C ASN A 482 27.77 -14.92 4.19
N ALA A 483 27.58 -15.56 3.03
CA ALA A 483 28.01 -16.94 2.81
C ALA A 483 29.54 -17.13 2.83
N ASN A 484 30.31 -16.05 2.69
CA ASN A 484 31.77 -16.08 2.64
C ASN A 484 32.45 -15.94 4.02
N VAL A 485 31.69 -15.88 5.11
CA VAL A 485 32.27 -15.77 6.45
C VAL A 485 32.72 -17.16 6.92
N SER A 486 34.03 -17.32 7.12
CA SER A 486 34.58 -18.54 7.70
C SER A 486 34.22 -18.61 9.20
N VAL A 487 34.10 -19.83 9.73
CA VAL A 487 33.75 -20.16 11.14
C VAL A 487 34.58 -19.41 12.22
N ASN A 488 35.68 -18.75 11.85
CA ASN A 488 36.55 -18.01 12.76
C ASN A 488 36.09 -16.58 13.12
N ASP A 489 35.08 -16.02 12.43
CA ASP A 489 34.65 -14.63 12.65
C ASP A 489 33.34 -14.49 13.46
N LEU A 490 32.78 -15.59 13.95
CA LEU A 490 31.57 -15.59 14.80
C LEU A 490 31.87 -15.34 16.30
N ASP A 491 33.14 -15.23 16.70
CA ASP A 491 33.59 -15.07 18.10
C ASP A 491 34.33 -13.73 18.36
N ARG A 492 33.96 -12.64 17.69
CA ARG A 492 34.52 -11.29 17.98
C ARG A 492 33.50 -10.21 18.27
#